data_AF-A0A6G3S143-F1
#
_entry.id   AF-A0A6G3S143-F1
#
_cell.length_a   1.000
_cell.length_b   1.000
_cell.length_c   1.000
_cell.angle_alpha   90.00
_cell.angle_beta   90.00
_cell.angle_gamma   90.00
#
_symmetry.space_group_name_H-M   'P 1'
#
loop_
_entity.id
_entity.type
_entity.pdbx_description
1 polymer ?
#
loop_
_entity_poly.entity_id
_entity_poly.type
_entity_poly.pdbx_seq_one_letter_code
_entity_poly.pdbx_strand_id
1 'polypeptide(L)'
;MFPLTLELVRRIGAGEATDLDARPQLSSVESSRSWRQYSYALRPMGLVQNRKGVLQLAPEGSELLADESRSRLASSMAERIRLFAEVLELLVREPLTVEEVNAELIESYNLDWASVNNTRLRMTWLEVLGLTEWLGERKQSATADGRSLYATWEVVTPPALAVHDSDEAVDIPEAPEEIAALLAHLAANEGAQETRNTYNIWVPSPKEDPNKIENLRTCIAAAEDQMEKGALLGFIADRFGLKRSSVDSMLPFIRAAGLLLEVRRGVFTATPAAKAWLRSGSDIDFIRILHANMKFVGELIRAAKDNVPRNDVYGQGITYGLNKDKVRWLTAFMVESGLLIETSWSSVQATATGLGLIETRAWRKARRVRRANRTSSRSSRNH
;
A
#
# COMPACT_ATOMS: atom_id res chain seq x y z
N MET A 1 -3.20 15.49 23.76
CA MET A 1 -3.41 14.38 22.80
C MET A 1 -4.21 13.27 23.46
N PHE A 2 -3.71 12.62 24.52
CA PHE A 2 -4.39 11.47 25.16
C PHE A 2 -5.84 11.73 25.65
N PRO A 3 -6.14 12.80 26.43
CA PRO A 3 -7.52 13.03 26.90
C PRO A 3 -8.52 13.27 25.75
N LEU A 4 -8.09 13.99 24.71
CA LEU A 4 -8.90 14.24 23.52
C LEU A 4 -9.17 12.93 22.76
N THR A 5 -8.18 12.04 22.64
CA THR A 5 -8.36 10.73 22.00
C THR A 5 -9.42 9.91 22.72
N LEU A 6 -9.38 9.84 24.07
CA LEU A 6 -10.38 9.11 24.85
C LEU A 6 -11.79 9.70 24.70
N GLU A 7 -11.91 11.03 24.75
CA GLU A 7 -13.22 11.69 24.57
C GLU A 7 -13.82 11.39 23.19
N LEU A 8 -13.00 11.40 22.13
CA LEU A 8 -13.43 11.04 20.78
C LEU A 8 -13.85 9.57 20.70
N VAL A 9 -13.07 8.65 21.27
CA VAL A 9 -13.38 7.21 21.27
C VAL A 9 -14.70 6.93 21.99
N ARG A 10 -14.93 7.53 23.16
CA ARG A 10 -16.20 7.38 23.91
C ARG A 10 -17.41 7.81 23.09
N ARG A 11 -17.35 8.99 22.47
CA ARG A 11 -18.46 9.54 21.66
C ARG A 11 -18.73 8.71 20.40
N ILE A 12 -17.68 8.22 19.74
CA ILE A 12 -17.83 7.31 18.60
C ILE A 12 -18.43 5.98 19.07
N GLY A 13 -18.00 5.46 20.22
CA GLY A 13 -18.59 4.27 20.85
C GLY A 13 -20.07 4.44 21.21
N ALA A 14 -20.50 5.66 21.55
CA ALA A 14 -21.90 6.01 21.78
C ALA A 14 -22.72 6.20 20.49
N GLY A 15 -22.11 6.06 19.32
CA GLY A 15 -22.79 6.16 18.03
C GLY A 15 -23.03 7.59 17.52
N GLU A 16 -22.33 8.60 18.06
CA GLU A 16 -22.54 10.01 17.69
C GLU A 16 -21.98 10.40 16.30
N ALA A 17 -21.14 9.55 15.70
CA ALA A 17 -20.39 9.87 14.48
C ALA A 17 -21.04 9.34 13.18
N THR A 18 -22.34 9.61 13.00
CA THR A 18 -23.13 9.18 11.83
C THR A 18 -22.99 10.10 10.62
N ASP A 19 -22.66 11.37 10.83
CA ASP A 19 -22.35 12.34 9.78
C ASP A 19 -20.91 12.81 9.91
N LEU A 20 -20.07 12.50 8.92
CA LEU A 20 -18.64 12.82 8.95
C LEU A 20 -18.35 14.32 8.89
N ASP A 21 -19.27 15.13 8.40
CA ASP A 21 -19.08 16.56 8.26
C ASP A 21 -19.59 17.35 9.48
N ALA A 22 -20.32 16.68 10.38
CA ALA A 22 -20.69 17.20 11.68
C ALA A 22 -19.48 17.35 12.62
N ARG A 23 -19.61 18.27 13.59
CA ARG A 23 -18.59 18.57 14.60
C ARG A 23 -19.05 18.11 15.98
N PRO A 24 -18.30 17.23 16.68
CA PRO A 24 -18.65 16.86 18.05
C PRO A 24 -18.54 18.04 19.00
N GLN A 25 -19.32 18.00 20.06
CA GLN A 25 -19.10 18.85 21.24
C GLN A 25 -18.00 18.20 22.07
N LEU A 26 -16.89 18.88 22.31
CA LEU A 26 -15.76 18.31 23.05
C LEU A 26 -15.42 19.24 24.21
N SER A 27 -15.25 18.66 25.40
CA SER A 27 -14.83 19.37 26.61
C SER A 27 -13.34 19.70 26.61
N SER A 28 -12.55 18.93 25.86
CA SER A 28 -11.09 19.03 25.81
C SER A 28 -10.54 20.06 24.81
N VAL A 29 -11.39 20.71 23.99
CA VAL A 29 -10.97 21.69 22.99
C VAL A 29 -11.98 22.83 22.81
N GLU A 30 -11.49 24.05 22.57
CA GLU A 30 -12.33 25.23 22.37
C GLU A 30 -13.04 25.26 21.01
N SER A 31 -12.44 24.67 19.97
CA SER A 31 -13.01 24.61 18.62
C SER A 31 -12.86 23.21 18.06
N SER A 32 -13.98 22.52 17.89
CA SER A 32 -13.99 21.16 17.38
C SER A 32 -13.88 21.12 15.86
N ARG A 33 -13.10 20.14 15.39
CA ARG A 33 -12.99 19.76 13.99
C ARG A 33 -14.15 18.83 13.60
N SER A 34 -14.37 18.59 12.31
CA SER A 34 -15.38 17.59 11.92
C SER A 34 -14.92 16.17 12.26
N TRP A 35 -15.86 15.23 12.36
CA TRP A 35 -15.56 13.80 12.51
C TRP A 35 -14.60 13.30 11.42
N ARG A 36 -14.76 13.76 10.18
CA ARG A 36 -13.85 13.49 9.06
C ARG A 36 -12.42 13.90 9.39
N GLN A 37 -12.23 15.09 9.92
CA GLN A 37 -10.90 15.62 10.26
C GLN A 37 -10.27 14.88 11.44
N TYR A 38 -11.04 14.53 12.48
CA TYR A 38 -10.52 13.70 13.59
C TYR A 38 -10.18 12.27 13.15
N SER A 39 -10.93 11.72 12.19
CA SER A 39 -10.67 10.39 11.64
C SER A 39 -9.27 10.27 11.02
N TYR A 40 -8.67 11.36 10.55
CA TYR A 40 -7.30 11.34 10.01
C TYR A 40 -6.23 11.01 11.05
N ALA A 41 -6.48 11.29 12.33
CA ALA A 41 -5.59 10.90 13.42
C ALA A 41 -5.98 9.54 14.03
N LEU A 42 -7.27 9.27 14.19
CA LEU A 42 -7.76 8.05 14.85
C LEU A 42 -7.63 6.79 14.00
N ARG A 43 -7.81 6.90 12.67
CA ARG A 43 -7.72 5.73 11.76
C ARG A 43 -6.31 5.15 11.69
N PRO A 44 -5.23 5.94 11.55
CA PRO A 44 -3.87 5.40 11.61
C PRO A 44 -3.53 4.71 12.94
N MET A 45 -4.13 5.14 14.05
CA MET A 45 -3.98 4.48 15.35
C MET A 45 -4.77 3.17 15.45
N GLY A 46 -5.62 2.85 14.46
CA GLY A 46 -6.47 1.66 14.44
C GLY A 46 -7.73 1.76 15.28
N LEU A 47 -8.02 2.91 15.89
CA LEU A 47 -9.11 3.03 16.87
C LEU A 47 -10.50 3.06 16.22
N VAL A 48 -10.57 3.47 14.95
CA VAL A 48 -11.85 3.71 14.27
C VAL A 48 -11.81 3.24 12.82
N GLN A 49 -12.98 2.91 12.28
CA GLN A 49 -13.19 2.51 10.90
C GLN A 49 -14.40 3.23 10.30
N ASN A 50 -14.39 3.39 8.97
CA ASN A 50 -15.52 3.98 8.25
C ASN A 50 -16.31 2.88 7.55
N ARG A 51 -17.58 2.73 7.91
CA ARG A 51 -18.49 1.78 7.29
C ARG A 51 -19.66 2.54 6.65
N LYS A 52 -19.74 2.49 5.32
CA LYS A 52 -20.78 3.18 4.51
C LYS A 52 -20.95 4.69 4.82
N GLY A 53 -19.90 5.36 5.31
CA GLY A 53 -19.95 6.78 5.66
C GLY A 53 -20.20 7.08 7.14
N VAL A 54 -20.31 6.06 7.99
CA VAL A 54 -20.42 6.21 9.46
C VAL A 54 -19.07 5.84 10.08
N LEU A 55 -18.61 6.63 11.05
CA LEU A 55 -17.40 6.32 11.82
C LEU A 55 -17.78 5.43 13.01
N GLN A 56 -17.13 4.29 13.14
CA GLN A 56 -17.38 3.31 14.20
C GLN A 56 -16.06 2.94 14.89
N LEU A 57 -16.13 2.46 16.13
CA LEU A 57 -14.96 1.86 16.77
C LEU A 57 -14.53 0.62 15.99
N ALA A 58 -13.22 0.50 15.79
CA ALA A 58 -12.59 -0.75 15.42
C ALA A 58 -12.34 -1.59 16.70
N PRO A 59 -11.91 -2.86 16.60
CA PRO A 59 -11.63 -3.70 17.77
C PRO A 59 -10.71 -3.01 18.79
N GLU A 60 -9.63 -2.39 18.32
CA GLU A 60 -8.63 -1.74 19.18
C GLU A 60 -9.18 -0.48 19.85
N GLY A 61 -10.10 0.23 19.20
CA GLY A 61 -10.82 1.35 19.83
C GLY A 61 -11.80 0.89 20.91
N SER A 62 -12.39 -0.29 20.74
CA SER A 62 -13.28 -0.90 21.73
C SER A 62 -12.47 -1.38 22.94
N GLU A 63 -11.29 -1.95 22.73
CA GLU A 63 -10.36 -2.31 23.80
C GLU A 63 -9.88 -1.07 24.57
N LEU A 64 -9.51 0.01 23.88
CA LEU A 64 -9.12 1.26 24.53
C LEU A 64 -10.27 1.89 25.34
N LEU A 65 -11.52 1.71 24.90
CA LEU A 65 -12.68 2.16 25.66
C LEU A 65 -12.90 1.33 26.93
N ALA A 66 -12.54 0.04 26.91
CA ALA A 66 -12.62 -0.84 28.08
C ALA A 66 -11.44 -0.65 29.05
N ASP A 67 -10.25 -0.32 28.53
CA ASP A 67 -9.01 -0.07 29.25
C ASP A 67 -8.40 1.26 28.77
N GLU A 68 -8.78 2.34 29.44
CA GLU A 68 -8.38 3.71 29.10
C GLU A 68 -6.95 4.05 29.56
N SER A 69 -6.03 3.09 29.53
CA SER A 69 -4.62 3.28 29.88
C SER A 69 -3.80 3.86 28.73
N ARG A 70 -2.72 4.58 29.09
CA ARG A 70 -1.74 5.06 28.10
C ARG A 70 -1.04 3.90 27.39
N SER A 71 -0.75 2.82 28.11
CA SER A 71 -0.12 1.61 27.59
C SER A 71 -0.96 0.93 26.51
N ARG A 72 -2.28 0.90 26.66
CA ARG A 72 -3.21 0.39 25.63
C ARG A 72 -3.13 1.21 24.34
N LEU A 73 -3.20 2.55 24.45
CA LEU A 73 -3.07 3.41 23.28
C LEU A 73 -1.68 3.29 22.64
N ALA A 74 -0.62 3.25 23.45
CA ALA A 74 0.74 3.10 22.98
C ALA A 74 0.95 1.79 22.20
N SER A 75 0.39 0.67 22.68
CA SER A 75 0.50 -0.62 21.98
C SER A 75 -0.27 -0.60 20.66
N SER A 76 -1.47 -0.02 20.64
CA SER A 76 -2.23 0.19 19.38
C SER A 76 -1.47 1.09 18.39
N MET A 77 -0.71 2.07 18.89
CA MET A 77 0.16 2.91 18.06
C MET A 77 1.41 2.14 17.58
N ALA A 78 2.05 1.35 18.43
CA ALA A 78 3.23 0.54 18.09
C ALA A 78 2.94 -0.43 16.93
N GLU A 79 1.79 -1.09 16.95
CA GLU A 79 1.39 -2.04 15.90
C GLU A 79 1.09 -1.39 14.54
N ARG A 80 0.76 -0.09 14.52
CA ARG A 80 0.20 0.56 13.32
C ARG A 80 0.96 1.73 12.78
N ILE A 81 1.69 2.42 13.64
CA ILE A 81 2.44 3.61 13.31
C ILE A 81 3.89 3.19 13.10
N ARG A 82 4.30 3.25 11.83
CA ARG A 82 5.68 2.94 11.41
C ARG A 82 6.70 3.69 12.25
N LEU A 83 7.73 2.98 12.70
CA LEU A 83 8.83 3.55 13.48
C LEU A 83 8.39 4.13 14.84
N PHE A 84 7.26 3.71 15.39
CA PHE A 84 6.87 4.13 16.73
C PHE A 84 7.59 3.29 17.80
N ALA A 85 7.53 1.96 17.67
CA ALA A 85 8.17 1.03 18.59
C ALA A 85 9.70 1.11 18.49
N GLU A 86 10.21 1.26 17.28
CA GLU A 86 11.62 1.36 16.93
C GLU A 86 12.26 2.63 17.49
N VAL A 87 11.52 3.73 17.59
CA VAL A 87 12.02 4.92 18.31
C VAL A 87 12.15 4.64 19.80
N LEU A 88 11.19 3.93 20.39
CA LEU A 88 11.29 3.56 21.81
C LEU A 88 12.44 2.58 22.05
N GLU A 89 12.68 1.61 21.15
CA GLU A 89 13.84 0.70 21.18
C GLU A 89 15.16 1.47 21.33
N LEU A 90 15.38 2.46 20.47
CA LEU A 90 16.60 3.28 20.50
C LEU A 90 16.76 4.02 21.84
N LEU A 91 15.66 4.57 22.37
CA LEU A 91 15.66 5.31 23.64
C LEU A 91 15.71 4.42 24.90
N VAL A 92 15.34 3.13 24.76
CA VAL A 92 15.56 2.09 25.77
C VAL A 92 17.04 1.75 25.85
N ARG A 93 17.74 1.67 24.71
CA ARG A 93 19.17 1.36 24.66
C ARG A 93 20.00 2.46 25.32
N GLU A 94 19.78 3.72 24.94
CA GLU A 94 20.53 4.84 25.50
C GLU A 94 19.80 6.19 25.34
N PRO A 95 20.19 7.24 26.10
CA PRO A 95 19.64 8.57 25.91
C PRO A 95 20.10 9.23 24.61
N LEU A 96 19.16 9.64 23.75
CA LEU A 96 19.45 10.20 22.43
C LEU A 96 18.70 11.52 22.19
N THR A 97 19.29 12.39 21.39
CA THR A 97 18.65 13.57 20.80
C THR A 97 17.74 13.16 19.63
N VAL A 98 16.83 14.05 19.23
CA VAL A 98 15.96 13.84 18.06
C VAL A 98 16.78 13.64 16.79
N GLU A 99 17.90 14.35 16.66
CA GLU A 99 18.81 14.29 15.52
C GLU A 99 19.54 12.94 15.43
N GLU A 100 20.02 12.40 16.56
CA GLU A 100 20.66 11.08 16.63
C GLU A 100 19.68 9.95 16.31
N VAL A 101 18.49 9.95 16.92
CA VAL A 101 17.44 8.96 16.58
C VAL A 101 17.09 9.02 15.10
N ASN A 102 17.01 10.22 14.52
CA ASN A 102 16.70 10.37 13.09
C ASN A 102 17.81 9.78 12.20
N ALA A 103 19.08 9.96 12.55
CA ALA A 103 20.21 9.40 11.79
C ALA A 103 20.16 7.86 11.78
N GLU A 104 19.99 7.25 12.96
CA GLU A 104 19.87 5.79 13.12
C GLU A 104 18.70 5.21 12.31
N LEU A 105 17.55 5.88 12.32
CA LEU A 105 16.39 5.47 11.54
C LEU A 105 16.63 5.58 10.03
N ILE A 106 17.27 6.66 9.56
CA ILE A 106 17.60 6.85 8.14
C ILE A 106 18.49 5.73 7.64
N GLU A 107 19.55 5.43 8.40
CA GLU A 107 20.52 4.40 8.05
C GLU A 107 19.89 3.01 8.08
N SER A 108 19.26 2.64 9.20
CA SER A 108 18.73 1.29 9.41
C SER A 108 17.56 0.95 8.49
N TYR A 109 16.73 1.93 8.14
CA TYR A 109 15.51 1.72 7.36
C TYR A 109 15.57 2.30 5.95
N ASN A 110 16.69 2.88 5.50
CA ASN A 110 16.85 3.48 4.17
C ASN A 110 15.78 4.55 3.87
N LEU A 111 15.71 5.57 4.73
CA LEU A 111 14.66 6.60 4.68
C LEU A 111 15.08 7.81 3.85
N ASP A 112 14.11 8.41 3.16
CA ASP A 112 14.29 9.63 2.37
C ASP A 112 13.93 10.91 3.14
N TRP A 113 13.90 10.86 4.48
CA TRP A 113 13.45 11.98 5.30
C TRP A 113 14.42 13.17 5.24
N ALA A 114 13.98 14.26 4.63
CA ALA A 114 14.76 15.51 4.53
C ALA A 114 14.78 16.34 5.84
N SER A 115 13.99 15.97 6.85
CA SER A 115 13.92 16.69 8.13
C SER A 115 13.59 15.77 9.29
N VAL A 116 13.96 16.18 10.51
CA VAL A 116 13.74 15.41 11.75
C VAL A 116 12.29 15.44 12.26
N ASN A 117 11.37 16.08 11.55
CA ASN A 117 9.99 16.30 12.03
C ASN A 117 9.23 14.98 12.27
N ASN A 118 9.46 13.96 11.45
CA ASN A 118 8.85 12.65 11.62
C ASN A 118 9.32 11.97 12.90
N THR A 119 10.61 12.04 13.19
CA THR A 119 11.22 11.53 14.43
C THR A 119 10.72 12.30 15.63
N ARG A 120 10.73 13.64 15.56
CA ARG A 120 10.22 14.52 16.62
C ARG A 120 8.78 14.18 16.98
N LEU A 121 7.91 14.00 15.99
CA LEU A 121 6.51 13.67 16.21
C LEU A 121 6.34 12.36 17.01
N ARG A 122 7.15 11.33 16.71
CA ARG A 122 7.13 10.04 17.42
C ARG A 122 7.63 10.17 18.85
N MET A 123 8.75 10.87 19.06
CA MET A 123 9.28 11.14 20.39
C MET A 123 8.29 11.94 21.24
N THR A 124 7.63 12.95 20.66
CA THR A 124 6.56 13.70 21.34
C THR A 124 5.37 12.81 21.70
N TRP A 125 4.98 11.86 20.85
CA TRP A 125 3.93 10.91 21.20
C TRP A 125 4.34 10.01 22.37
N LEU A 126 5.55 9.46 22.36
CA LEU A 126 6.09 8.65 23.45
C LEU A 126 6.15 9.43 24.78
N GLU A 127 6.58 10.69 24.72
CA GLU A 127 6.62 11.60 25.88
C GLU A 127 5.21 11.85 26.44
N VAL A 128 4.24 12.19 25.58
CA VAL A 128 2.85 12.43 26.02
C VAL A 128 2.18 11.16 26.57
N LEU A 129 2.65 9.98 26.14
CA LEU A 129 2.23 8.68 26.65
C LEU A 129 2.99 8.27 27.93
N GLY A 130 3.96 9.07 28.39
CA GLY A 130 4.74 8.80 29.60
C GLY A 130 5.82 7.73 29.45
N LEU A 131 6.14 7.33 28.22
CA LEU A 131 7.10 6.26 27.92
C LEU A 131 8.54 6.77 27.82
N THR A 132 8.73 8.07 27.62
CA THR A 132 10.04 8.72 27.57
C THR A 132 10.07 9.94 28.48
N GLU A 133 11.27 10.30 28.92
CA GLU A 133 11.55 11.47 29.74
C GLU A 133 12.78 12.22 29.23
N TRP A 134 12.86 13.51 29.52
CA TRP A 134 14.02 14.33 29.17
C TRP A 134 15.13 14.14 30.19
N LEU A 135 16.30 13.75 29.69
CA LEU A 135 17.57 13.85 30.39
C LEU A 135 18.27 15.11 29.82
N GLY A 136 19.21 15.72 30.54
CA GLY A 136 19.85 16.98 30.11
C GLY A 136 20.37 16.98 28.66
N GLU A 137 20.77 18.15 28.16
CA GLU A 137 21.36 18.28 26.81
C GLU A 137 20.41 17.91 25.66
N ARG A 138 19.10 18.10 25.85
CA ARG A 138 18.06 17.77 24.85
C ARG A 138 18.01 16.29 24.48
N LYS A 139 18.42 15.40 25.39
CA LYS A 139 18.31 13.95 25.22
C LYS A 139 17.01 13.44 25.84
N GLN A 140 16.40 12.44 25.23
CA GLN A 140 15.34 11.67 25.88
C GLN A 140 15.83 10.26 26.17
N SER A 141 15.26 9.62 27.18
CA SER A 141 15.43 8.19 27.43
C SER A 141 14.10 7.56 27.80
N ALA A 142 13.98 6.24 27.66
CA ALA A 142 12.80 5.51 28.08
C ALA A 142 12.66 5.49 29.62
N THR A 143 11.45 5.78 30.10
CA THR A 143 11.07 5.65 31.52
C THR A 143 11.02 4.17 31.94
N ALA A 144 10.84 3.89 33.23
CA ALA A 144 10.62 2.52 33.70
C ALA A 144 9.39 1.86 33.06
N ASP A 145 8.30 2.61 32.90
CA ASP A 145 7.09 2.15 32.21
C ASP A 145 7.35 1.94 30.72
N GLY A 146 8.09 2.85 30.08
CA GLY A 146 8.52 2.70 28.69
C GLY A 146 9.32 1.43 28.43
N ARG A 147 10.29 1.14 29.29
CA ARG A 147 11.11 -0.10 29.23
C ARG A 147 10.27 -1.35 29.44
N SER A 148 9.38 -1.32 30.43
CA SER A 148 8.50 -2.45 30.75
C SER A 148 7.51 -2.75 29.63
N LEU A 149 6.93 -1.71 29.02
CA LEU A 149 6.01 -1.86 27.90
C LEU A 149 6.74 -2.32 26.64
N TYR A 150 7.90 -1.72 26.32
CA TYR A 150 8.71 -2.12 25.17
C TYR A 150 9.06 -3.61 25.19
N ALA A 151 9.36 -4.17 26.37
CA ALA A 151 9.66 -5.59 26.53
C ALA A 151 8.51 -6.54 26.15
N THR A 152 7.28 -6.01 25.97
CA THR A 152 6.11 -6.78 25.51
C THR A 152 5.90 -6.70 24.00
N TRP A 153 6.62 -5.83 23.29
CA TRP A 153 6.47 -5.63 21.85
C TRP A 153 7.42 -6.52 21.06
N GLU A 154 6.92 -7.07 19.94
CA GLU A 154 7.74 -7.77 18.96
C GLU A 154 8.12 -6.79 17.84
N VAL A 155 9.39 -6.40 17.80
CA VAL A 155 9.92 -5.45 16.81
C VAL A 155 10.78 -6.21 15.80
N VAL A 156 10.38 -6.14 14.52
CA VAL A 156 11.10 -6.78 13.41
C VAL A 156 11.95 -5.74 12.69
N THR A 157 13.25 -5.97 12.64
CA THR A 157 14.21 -5.08 11.99
C THR A 157 14.43 -5.47 10.51
N PRO A 158 14.83 -4.52 9.64
CA PRO A 158 15.06 -4.82 8.21
C PRO A 158 16.04 -5.98 7.94
N PRO A 159 17.14 -6.16 8.71
CA PRO A 159 18.02 -7.32 8.52
C PRO A 159 17.32 -8.67 8.70
N ALA A 160 16.27 -8.76 9.53
CA ALA A 160 15.49 -9.99 9.71
C ALA A 160 14.65 -10.36 8.48
N LEU A 161 14.45 -9.42 7.56
CA LEU A 161 13.66 -9.56 6.34
C LEU A 161 14.53 -9.62 5.07
N ALA A 162 15.85 -9.58 5.20
CA ALA A 162 16.75 -9.63 4.06
C ALA A 162 16.63 -10.97 3.33
N VAL A 163 16.41 -10.94 2.01
CA VAL A 163 16.50 -12.15 1.19
C VAL A 163 17.97 -12.53 1.07
N HIS A 164 18.32 -13.72 1.54
CA HIS A 164 19.58 -14.35 1.17
C HIS A 164 19.40 -15.01 -0.20
N ASP A 165 20.36 -14.81 -1.11
CA ASP A 165 20.36 -15.52 -2.40
C ASP A 165 20.32 -17.03 -2.12
N SER A 166 19.18 -17.65 -2.39
CA SER A 166 19.04 -19.10 -2.40
C SER A 166 19.33 -19.57 -3.82
N ASP A 167 20.37 -20.39 -3.99
CA ASP A 167 20.68 -21.07 -5.27
C ASP A 167 19.62 -22.14 -5.66
N GLU A 168 18.52 -22.24 -4.92
CA GLU A 168 17.43 -23.15 -5.26
C GLU A 168 16.72 -22.71 -6.54
N ALA A 169 16.61 -23.65 -7.48
CA ALA A 169 15.87 -23.46 -8.71
C ALA A 169 14.39 -23.22 -8.40
N VAL A 170 13.90 -22.01 -8.68
CA VAL A 170 12.49 -21.69 -8.49
C VAL A 170 11.66 -22.30 -9.61
N ASP A 171 10.75 -23.20 -9.25
CA ASP A 171 9.77 -23.73 -10.18
C ASP A 171 8.66 -22.71 -10.40
N ILE A 172 8.62 -22.14 -11.61
CA ILE A 172 7.59 -21.19 -12.01
C ILE A 172 6.63 -21.92 -12.96
N PRO A 173 5.36 -22.12 -12.57
CA PRO A 173 4.41 -22.88 -13.37
C PRO A 173 4.23 -22.26 -14.74
N GLU A 174 4.12 -23.09 -15.78
CA GLU A 174 3.84 -22.60 -17.13
C GLU A 174 2.51 -21.82 -17.17
N ALA A 175 2.45 -20.82 -18.06
CA ALA A 175 1.24 -20.03 -18.22
C ALA A 175 0.15 -20.86 -18.93
N PRO A 176 -1.11 -20.82 -18.47
CA PRO A 176 -2.25 -21.33 -19.22
C PRO A 176 -2.28 -20.80 -20.65
N GLU A 177 -2.81 -21.58 -21.60
CA GLU A 177 -2.78 -21.29 -23.04
C GLU A 177 -3.26 -19.87 -23.38
N GLU A 178 -4.38 -19.43 -22.80
CA GLU A 178 -4.94 -18.11 -23.06
C GLU A 178 -4.02 -16.97 -22.58
N ILE A 179 -3.27 -17.20 -21.51
CA ILE A 179 -2.31 -16.24 -20.94
C ILE A 179 -1.00 -16.29 -21.72
N ALA A 180 -0.53 -17.49 -22.10
CA ALA A 180 0.62 -17.68 -22.95
C ALA A 180 0.44 -16.98 -24.31
N ALA A 181 -0.76 -17.03 -24.89
CA ALA A 181 -1.09 -16.32 -26.12
C ALA A 181 -0.95 -14.79 -25.98
N LEU A 182 -1.41 -14.20 -24.86
CA LEU A 182 -1.24 -12.77 -24.58
C LEU A 182 0.24 -12.39 -24.50
N LEU A 183 1.03 -13.19 -23.78
CA LEU A 183 2.46 -12.97 -23.62
C LEU A 183 3.23 -13.13 -24.94
N ALA A 184 2.89 -14.14 -25.74
CA ALA A 184 3.47 -14.35 -27.06
C ALA A 184 3.16 -13.18 -28.00
N HIS A 185 1.93 -12.66 -28.00
CA HIS A 185 1.56 -11.47 -28.76
C HIS A 185 2.39 -10.25 -28.33
N LEU A 186 2.53 -10.02 -27.02
CA LEU A 186 3.32 -8.92 -26.47
C LEU A 186 4.81 -9.03 -26.87
N ALA A 187 5.37 -10.24 -26.87
CA ALA A 187 6.76 -10.47 -27.24
C ALA A 187 7.02 -10.33 -28.74
N ALA A 188 6.06 -10.72 -29.58
CA ALA A 188 6.19 -10.70 -31.04
C ALA A 188 5.94 -9.31 -31.66
N ASN A 189 5.21 -8.42 -30.96
CA ASN A 189 4.79 -7.13 -31.50
C ASN A 189 5.40 -5.97 -30.71
N GLU A 190 6.43 -5.31 -31.26
CA GLU A 190 7.08 -4.16 -30.62
C GLU A 190 6.10 -3.03 -30.29
N GLY A 191 5.09 -2.80 -31.13
CA GLY A 191 4.05 -1.77 -30.89
C GLY A 191 3.13 -2.12 -29.71
N ALA A 192 2.92 -3.41 -29.43
CA ALA A 192 2.07 -3.85 -28.32
C ALA A 192 2.64 -3.45 -26.95
N GLN A 193 3.97 -3.35 -26.84
CA GLN A 193 4.63 -2.88 -25.62
C GLN A 193 4.30 -1.41 -25.31
N GLU A 194 4.17 -0.57 -26.35
CA GLU A 194 3.91 0.86 -26.23
C GLU A 194 2.43 1.17 -25.94
N THR A 195 1.51 0.33 -26.39
CA THR A 195 0.05 0.50 -26.25
C THR A 195 -0.50 0.02 -24.90
N ARG A 196 0.32 -0.66 -24.07
CA ARG A 196 -0.07 -1.02 -22.71
C ARG A 196 -0.55 0.18 -21.90
N ASN A 197 -1.53 -0.04 -21.03
CA ASN A 197 -2.24 1.00 -20.32
C ASN A 197 -1.45 1.54 -19.11
N THR A 198 -1.73 2.79 -18.75
CA THR A 198 -1.32 3.41 -17.48
C THR A 198 -2.54 3.83 -16.67
N TYR A 199 -3.66 3.09 -16.82
CA TYR A 199 -4.92 3.44 -16.16
C TYR A 199 -4.76 3.54 -14.64
N ASN A 200 -5.60 4.35 -13.98
CA ASN A 200 -5.62 4.40 -12.51
C ASN A 200 -5.97 3.02 -11.96
N ILE A 201 -5.26 2.58 -10.93
CA ILE A 201 -5.48 1.28 -10.30
C ILE A 201 -6.22 1.51 -9.00
N TRP A 202 -7.30 0.76 -8.81
CA TRP A 202 -8.04 0.73 -7.56
C TRP A 202 -8.76 -0.62 -7.45
N VAL A 203 -8.65 -1.26 -6.29
CA VAL A 203 -9.30 -2.53 -5.97
C VAL A 203 -9.82 -2.47 -4.53
N PRO A 204 -11.01 -3.04 -4.22
CA PRO A 204 -11.46 -3.22 -2.85
C PRO A 204 -10.40 -3.91 -1.98
N SER A 205 -10.13 -3.34 -0.82
CA SER A 205 -9.19 -3.88 0.17
C SER A 205 -9.54 -3.35 1.56
N PRO A 206 -10.73 -3.71 2.09
CA PRO A 206 -11.07 -3.34 3.47
C PRO A 206 -10.05 -3.95 4.45
N LYS A 207 -9.98 -3.41 5.67
CA LYS A 207 -8.96 -3.80 6.66
C LYS A 207 -9.06 -5.30 7.01
N GLU A 208 -10.28 -5.80 7.06
CA GLU A 208 -10.63 -7.18 7.38
C GLU A 208 -10.40 -8.15 6.22
N ASP A 209 -10.23 -7.63 5.00
CA ASP A 209 -10.01 -8.40 3.77
C ASP A 209 -8.95 -7.69 2.90
N PRO A 210 -7.67 -7.67 3.33
CA PRO A 210 -6.67 -6.77 2.78
C PRO A 210 -6.03 -7.25 1.46
N ASN A 211 -6.20 -8.54 1.11
CA ASN A 211 -5.58 -9.16 -0.06
C ASN A 211 -6.27 -8.68 -1.34
N LYS A 212 -5.57 -7.85 -2.13
CA LYS A 212 -6.16 -7.17 -3.29
C LYS A 212 -6.31 -8.14 -4.45
N ILE A 213 -5.39 -9.09 -4.62
CA ILE A 213 -5.48 -10.09 -5.69
C ILE A 213 -6.69 -11.00 -5.47
N GLU A 214 -6.91 -11.50 -4.26
CA GLU A 214 -8.07 -12.33 -3.90
C GLU A 214 -9.39 -11.53 -4.03
N ASN A 215 -9.40 -10.29 -3.56
CA ASN A 215 -10.57 -9.44 -3.73
C ASN A 215 -10.91 -9.19 -5.20
N LEU A 216 -9.89 -8.96 -6.03
CA LEU A 216 -10.06 -8.84 -7.47
C LEU A 216 -10.58 -10.15 -8.06
N ARG A 217 -10.00 -11.30 -7.68
CA ARG A 217 -10.44 -12.64 -8.09
C ARG A 217 -11.93 -12.84 -7.79
N THR A 218 -12.37 -12.51 -6.58
CA THR A 218 -13.79 -12.54 -6.18
C THR A 218 -14.66 -11.63 -7.07
N CYS A 219 -14.19 -10.43 -7.42
CA CYS A 219 -14.90 -9.53 -8.31
C CYS A 219 -15.03 -10.10 -9.74
N ILE A 220 -13.96 -10.72 -10.26
CA ILE A 220 -13.96 -11.32 -11.60
C ILE A 220 -14.83 -12.56 -11.65
N ALA A 221 -14.77 -13.42 -10.63
CA ALA A 221 -15.58 -14.64 -10.53
C ALA A 221 -17.08 -14.33 -10.58
N ALA A 222 -17.53 -13.23 -9.97
CA ALA A 222 -18.93 -12.81 -10.05
C ALA A 222 -19.40 -12.54 -11.49
N ALA A 223 -18.50 -12.11 -12.38
CA ALA A 223 -18.75 -11.94 -13.80
C ALA A 223 -17.98 -12.97 -14.64
N GLU A 224 -17.74 -14.19 -14.11
CA GLU A 224 -17.17 -15.27 -14.93
C GLU A 224 -18.06 -15.50 -16.16
N ASP A 225 -19.36 -15.58 -15.93
CA ASP A 225 -20.40 -15.49 -16.97
C ASP A 225 -20.93 -14.06 -17.13
N GLN A 226 -21.88 -13.90 -18.06
CA GLN A 226 -22.44 -12.58 -18.38
C GLN A 226 -23.19 -11.98 -17.18
N MET A 227 -22.81 -10.78 -16.78
CA MET A 227 -23.43 -10.04 -15.70
C MET A 227 -23.68 -8.57 -16.08
N GLU A 228 -24.87 -8.08 -15.76
CA GLU A 228 -25.24 -6.67 -15.94
C GLU A 228 -24.42 -5.77 -15.01
N LYS A 229 -24.02 -4.58 -15.49
CA LYS A 229 -23.18 -3.61 -14.77
C LYS A 229 -23.73 -3.30 -13.38
N GLY A 230 -25.04 -3.04 -13.30
CA GLY A 230 -25.71 -2.74 -12.04
C GLY A 230 -25.61 -3.87 -11.03
N ALA A 231 -25.76 -5.12 -11.49
CA ALA A 231 -25.64 -6.31 -10.64
C ALA A 231 -24.19 -6.54 -10.20
N LEU A 232 -23.24 -6.51 -11.13
CA LEU A 232 -21.81 -6.72 -10.85
C LEU A 232 -21.29 -5.74 -9.82
N LEU A 233 -21.53 -4.46 -10.06
CA LEU A 233 -21.03 -3.49 -9.11
C LEU A 233 -21.74 -3.72 -7.74
N GLY A 234 -22.99 -4.21 -7.71
CA GLY A 234 -23.87 -4.23 -6.53
C GLY A 234 -23.40 -5.29 -5.56
N PHE A 235 -23.32 -6.51 -6.09
CA PHE A 235 -22.12 -7.32 -6.09
C PHE A 235 -21.03 -6.92 -5.08
N ILE A 236 -20.07 -6.20 -5.67
CA ILE A 236 -18.84 -5.73 -5.05
C ILE A 236 -19.12 -4.76 -3.89
N ALA A 237 -20.11 -3.87 -4.03
CA ALA A 237 -20.45 -2.91 -2.98
C ALA A 237 -20.92 -3.60 -1.71
N ASP A 238 -21.74 -4.64 -1.84
CA ASP A 238 -22.24 -5.41 -0.70
C ASP A 238 -21.15 -6.33 -0.13
N ARG A 239 -20.42 -7.06 -0.98
CA ARG A 239 -19.33 -7.96 -0.56
C ARG A 239 -18.25 -7.26 0.27
N PHE A 240 -17.92 -6.01 -0.04
CA PHE A 240 -16.85 -5.26 0.64
C PHE A 240 -17.38 -4.11 1.52
N GLY A 241 -18.70 -3.98 1.69
CA GLY A 241 -19.31 -2.94 2.54
C GLY A 241 -19.04 -1.50 2.07
N LEU A 242 -18.91 -1.28 0.77
CA LEU A 242 -18.49 -0.01 0.16
C LEU A 242 -19.67 0.84 -0.32
N LYS A 243 -19.40 2.15 -0.49
CA LYS A 243 -20.34 3.03 -1.19
C LYS A 243 -20.35 2.71 -2.69
N ARG A 244 -21.51 2.91 -3.31
CA ARG A 244 -21.69 2.65 -4.74
C ARG A 244 -20.69 3.36 -5.64
N SER A 245 -20.55 4.66 -5.42
CA SER A 245 -19.64 5.52 -6.16
C SER A 245 -18.17 5.12 -6.05
N SER A 246 -17.75 4.45 -4.96
CA SER A 246 -16.40 3.93 -4.83
C SER A 246 -16.15 2.76 -5.78
N VAL A 247 -17.11 1.84 -5.87
CA VAL A 247 -17.02 0.67 -6.75
C VAL A 247 -17.05 1.06 -8.22
N ASP A 248 -17.83 2.09 -8.60
CA ASP A 248 -17.86 2.60 -9.99
C ASP A 248 -16.46 2.97 -10.52
N SER A 249 -15.59 3.46 -9.65
CA SER A 249 -14.21 3.85 -10.02
C SER A 249 -13.30 2.67 -10.38
N MET A 250 -13.68 1.43 -10.00
CA MET A 250 -12.92 0.21 -10.26
C MET A 250 -13.03 -0.25 -11.71
N LEU A 251 -14.22 -0.14 -12.30
CA LEU A 251 -14.56 -0.80 -13.56
C LEU A 251 -13.60 -0.44 -14.72
N PRO A 252 -13.17 0.83 -14.88
CA PRO A 252 -12.22 1.16 -15.94
C PRO A 252 -10.85 0.48 -15.77
N PHE A 253 -10.37 0.29 -14.53
CA PHE A 253 -9.13 -0.45 -14.25
C PHE A 253 -9.26 -1.91 -14.67
N ILE A 254 -10.31 -2.60 -14.23
CA ILE A 254 -10.50 -4.04 -14.50
C ILE A 254 -10.52 -4.32 -16.01
N ARG A 255 -11.15 -3.42 -16.78
CA ARG A 255 -11.16 -3.49 -18.25
C ARG A 255 -9.77 -3.23 -18.84
N ALA A 256 -9.10 -2.16 -18.41
CA ALA A 256 -7.77 -1.81 -18.91
C ALA A 256 -6.70 -2.84 -18.55
N ALA A 257 -6.89 -3.59 -17.45
CA ALA A 257 -6.05 -4.69 -17.02
C ALA A 257 -6.30 -5.99 -17.80
N GLY A 258 -7.29 -6.03 -18.70
CA GLY A 258 -7.61 -7.20 -19.51
C GLY A 258 -8.40 -8.28 -18.78
N LEU A 259 -9.10 -7.94 -17.70
CA LEU A 259 -9.81 -8.91 -16.86
C LEU A 259 -11.30 -9.02 -17.18
N LEU A 260 -11.93 -7.93 -17.63
CA LEU A 260 -13.35 -7.91 -18.04
C LEU A 260 -13.51 -7.38 -19.47
N LEU A 261 -14.42 -8.00 -20.20
CA LEU A 261 -14.88 -7.59 -21.52
C LEU A 261 -16.35 -7.14 -21.44
N GLU A 262 -16.68 -6.04 -22.12
CA GLU A 262 -18.06 -5.63 -22.34
C GLU A 262 -18.58 -6.27 -23.63
N VAL A 263 -19.48 -7.26 -23.52
CA VAL A 263 -19.98 -8.04 -24.67
C VAL A 263 -21.22 -7.44 -25.31
N ARG A 264 -21.99 -6.69 -24.54
CA ARG A 264 -23.05 -5.78 -25.00
C ARG A 264 -23.12 -4.61 -24.04
N ARG A 265 -23.78 -3.52 -24.44
CA ARG A 265 -23.87 -2.29 -23.64
C ARG A 265 -24.33 -2.62 -22.21
N GLY A 266 -23.46 -2.38 -21.24
CA GLY A 266 -23.75 -2.60 -19.82
C GLY A 266 -23.64 -4.05 -19.35
N VAL A 267 -23.14 -4.99 -20.16
CA VAL A 267 -22.96 -6.40 -19.76
C VAL A 267 -21.53 -6.82 -19.90
N PHE A 268 -21.01 -7.37 -18.81
CA PHE A 268 -19.63 -7.74 -18.64
C PHE A 268 -19.47 -9.25 -18.47
N THR A 269 -18.35 -9.79 -18.94
CA THR A 269 -17.90 -11.16 -18.66
C THR A 269 -16.39 -11.17 -18.53
N ALA A 270 -15.83 -12.13 -17.79
CA ALA A 270 -14.41 -12.35 -17.67
C ALA A 270 -13.79 -12.66 -19.04
N THR A 271 -12.62 -12.09 -19.32
CA THR A 271 -11.86 -12.43 -20.53
C THR A 271 -11.41 -13.89 -20.49
N PRO A 272 -11.08 -14.52 -21.64
CA PRO A 272 -10.56 -15.89 -21.65
C PRO A 272 -9.35 -16.08 -20.73
N ALA A 273 -8.41 -15.14 -20.73
CA ALA A 273 -7.25 -15.13 -19.85
C ALA A 273 -7.64 -15.00 -18.37
N ALA A 274 -8.63 -14.17 -18.03
CA ALA A 274 -9.11 -14.05 -16.67
C ALA A 274 -9.82 -15.33 -16.19
N LYS A 275 -10.59 -16.01 -17.05
CA LYS A 275 -11.16 -17.33 -16.75
C LYS A 275 -10.05 -18.37 -16.53
N ALA A 276 -8.99 -18.34 -17.32
CA ALA A 276 -7.83 -19.21 -17.13
C ALA A 276 -7.15 -18.96 -15.77
N TRP A 277 -7.00 -17.70 -15.37
CA TRP A 277 -6.52 -17.33 -14.04
C TRP A 277 -7.45 -17.82 -12.91
N LEU A 278 -8.78 -17.69 -13.06
CA LEU A 278 -9.74 -18.23 -12.08
C LEU A 278 -9.57 -19.74 -11.90
N ARG A 279 -9.33 -20.47 -13.00
CA ARG A 279 -9.10 -21.93 -12.98
C ARG A 279 -7.76 -22.32 -12.37
N SER A 280 -6.67 -21.60 -12.70
CA SER A 280 -5.34 -21.93 -12.17
C SER A 280 -5.18 -21.53 -10.71
N GLY A 281 -5.90 -20.50 -10.27
CA GLY A 281 -5.77 -19.92 -8.93
C GLY A 281 -4.45 -19.17 -8.70
N SER A 282 -3.51 -19.20 -9.65
CA SER A 282 -2.16 -18.68 -9.48
C SER A 282 -2.08 -17.16 -9.53
N ASP A 283 -1.51 -16.54 -8.49
CA ASP A 283 -1.28 -15.09 -8.47
C ASP A 283 -0.27 -14.64 -9.55
N ILE A 284 0.65 -15.52 -9.95
CA ILE A 284 1.59 -15.26 -11.04
C ILE A 284 0.85 -15.07 -12.38
N ASP A 285 -0.24 -15.81 -12.59
CA ASP A 285 -1.05 -15.69 -13.81
C ASP A 285 -1.79 -14.35 -13.88
N PHE A 286 -2.27 -13.84 -12.75
CA PHE A 286 -2.75 -12.46 -12.67
C PHE A 286 -1.66 -11.46 -13.08
N ILE A 287 -0.45 -11.62 -12.57
CA ILE A 287 0.67 -10.73 -12.90
C ILE A 287 1.06 -10.82 -14.38
N ARG A 288 0.97 -11.99 -15.00
CA ARG A 288 1.16 -12.18 -16.45
C ARG A 288 0.12 -11.44 -17.28
N ILE A 289 -1.16 -11.54 -16.91
CA ILE A 289 -2.24 -10.79 -17.57
C ILE A 289 -2.00 -9.29 -17.43
N LEU A 290 -1.64 -8.85 -16.22
CA LEU A 290 -1.33 -7.46 -15.94
C LEU A 290 -0.14 -6.97 -16.77
N HIS A 291 0.91 -7.79 -16.93
CA HIS A 291 2.08 -7.44 -17.73
C HIS A 291 1.75 -7.23 -19.21
N ALA A 292 0.86 -8.05 -19.77
CA ALA A 292 0.40 -7.92 -21.13
C ALA A 292 -0.43 -6.65 -21.38
N ASN A 293 -1.10 -6.12 -20.35
CA ASN A 293 -2.08 -5.05 -20.52
C ASN A 293 -1.66 -3.71 -19.89
N MET A 294 -0.77 -3.71 -18.91
CA MET A 294 -0.35 -2.54 -18.14
C MET A 294 1.16 -2.31 -18.23
N LYS A 295 1.56 -1.04 -18.25
CA LYS A 295 2.98 -0.65 -18.23
C LYS A 295 3.58 -0.82 -16.83
N PHE A 296 4.89 -1.00 -16.81
CA PHE A 296 5.71 -1.02 -15.59
C PHE A 296 5.39 -2.17 -14.63
N VAL A 297 5.14 -3.36 -15.18
CA VAL A 297 4.84 -4.57 -14.40
C VAL A 297 6.13 -5.39 -14.23
N GLY A 298 6.66 -5.94 -15.33
CA GLY A 298 7.97 -6.62 -15.30
C GLY A 298 9.14 -5.67 -15.14
N GLU A 299 8.97 -4.43 -15.56
CA GLU A 299 9.96 -3.37 -15.35
C GLU A 299 10.08 -3.01 -13.87
N LEU A 300 9.01 -3.15 -13.07
CA LEU A 300 9.04 -2.94 -11.62
C LEU A 300 9.89 -4.00 -10.93
N ILE A 301 9.71 -5.28 -11.27
CA ILE A 301 10.53 -6.37 -10.72
C ILE A 301 12.02 -6.13 -11.02
N ARG A 302 12.35 -5.66 -12.23
CA ARG A 302 13.73 -5.28 -12.59
C ARG A 302 14.24 -4.07 -11.82
N ALA A 303 13.38 -3.08 -11.60
CA ALA A 303 13.70 -1.87 -10.85
C ALA A 303 14.05 -2.18 -9.40
N ALA A 304 13.46 -3.25 -8.86
CA ALA A 304 13.68 -3.76 -7.51
C ALA A 304 14.50 -5.05 -7.48
N LYS A 305 15.42 -5.26 -8.45
CA LYS A 305 16.28 -6.45 -8.47
C LYS A 305 17.00 -6.63 -7.13
N ASP A 306 17.60 -5.54 -6.66
CA ASP A 306 18.27 -5.47 -5.36
C ASP A 306 17.37 -4.74 -4.36
N ASN A 307 17.76 -4.69 -3.09
CA ASN A 307 17.05 -3.90 -2.08
C ASN A 307 17.07 -2.41 -2.45
N VAL A 308 15.90 -1.86 -2.78
CA VAL A 308 15.77 -0.46 -3.24
C VAL A 308 14.73 0.31 -2.44
N PRO A 309 14.95 1.63 -2.21
CA PRO A 309 13.90 2.49 -1.68
C PRO A 309 12.70 2.51 -2.64
N ARG A 310 11.49 2.45 -2.10
CA ARG A 310 10.24 2.56 -2.87
C ARG A 310 10.16 3.85 -3.68
N ASN A 311 10.74 4.94 -3.20
CA ASN A 311 10.75 6.21 -3.94
C ASN A 311 11.54 6.12 -5.24
N ASP A 312 12.58 5.30 -5.30
CA ASP A 312 13.34 5.06 -6.53
C ASP A 312 12.49 4.27 -7.52
N VAL A 313 11.76 3.25 -7.04
CA VAL A 313 10.77 2.51 -7.83
C VAL A 313 9.67 3.45 -8.36
N TYR A 314 9.18 4.39 -7.53
CA TYR A 314 8.23 5.41 -7.96
C TYR A 314 8.81 6.33 -9.03
N GLY A 315 10.05 6.80 -8.84
CA GLY A 315 10.79 7.61 -9.81
C GLY A 315 10.94 6.90 -11.16
N GLN A 316 11.25 5.60 -11.14
CA GLN A 316 11.30 4.80 -12.36
C GLN A 316 9.94 4.67 -13.03
N GLY A 317 8.86 4.39 -12.29
CA GLY A 317 7.52 4.26 -12.84
C GLY A 317 7.01 5.54 -13.53
N ILE A 318 7.42 6.72 -13.06
CA ILE A 318 7.11 8.01 -13.70
C ILE A 318 7.66 8.05 -15.13
N THR A 319 8.82 7.47 -15.39
CA THR A 319 9.41 7.40 -16.74
C THR A 319 8.56 6.55 -17.71
N TYR A 320 7.66 5.72 -17.19
CA TYR A 320 6.70 4.91 -17.95
C TYR A 320 5.29 5.55 -18.00
N GLY A 321 5.12 6.75 -17.45
CA GLY A 321 3.85 7.48 -17.44
C GLY A 321 2.90 7.09 -16.29
N LEU A 322 3.41 6.42 -15.26
CA LEU A 322 2.66 6.14 -14.04
C LEU A 322 2.86 7.26 -13.01
N ASN A 323 1.87 7.48 -12.15
CA ASN A 323 2.05 8.31 -10.96
C ASN A 323 2.40 7.42 -9.76
N LYS A 324 2.80 8.05 -8.64
CA LYS A 324 3.20 7.36 -7.40
C LYS A 324 2.14 6.34 -6.93
N ASP A 325 0.86 6.71 -6.97
CA ASP A 325 -0.22 5.82 -6.52
C ASP A 325 -0.36 4.56 -7.37
N LYS A 326 -0.25 4.66 -8.69
CA LYS A 326 -0.29 3.49 -9.58
C LYS A 326 0.88 2.54 -9.31
N VAL A 327 2.09 3.08 -9.13
CA VAL A 327 3.26 2.26 -8.81
C VAL A 327 3.11 1.59 -7.45
N ARG A 328 2.55 2.29 -6.45
CA ARG A 328 2.24 1.71 -5.14
C ARG A 328 1.27 0.52 -5.24
N TRP A 329 0.23 0.62 -6.07
CA TRP A 329 -0.68 -0.50 -6.33
C TRP A 329 0.01 -1.69 -7.00
N LEU A 330 0.83 -1.44 -8.03
CA LEU A 330 1.59 -2.50 -8.68
C LEU A 330 2.55 -3.18 -7.69
N THR A 331 3.24 -2.39 -6.87
CA THR A 331 4.14 -2.92 -5.82
C THR A 331 3.37 -3.83 -4.86
N ALA A 332 2.17 -3.42 -4.42
CA ALA A 332 1.34 -4.23 -3.54
C ALA A 332 0.94 -5.57 -4.17
N PHE A 333 0.56 -5.58 -5.46
CA PHE A 333 0.28 -6.85 -6.16
C PHE A 333 1.53 -7.74 -6.26
N MET A 334 2.70 -7.17 -6.48
CA MET A 334 3.94 -7.96 -6.55
C MET A 334 4.31 -8.57 -5.20
N VAL A 335 4.07 -7.85 -4.09
CA VAL A 335 4.26 -8.37 -2.74
C VAL A 335 3.25 -9.48 -2.44
N GLU A 336 1.96 -9.25 -2.71
CA GLU A 336 0.91 -10.25 -2.48
C GLU A 336 1.11 -11.53 -3.31
N SER A 337 1.67 -11.42 -4.52
CA SER A 337 2.01 -12.57 -5.38
C SER A 337 3.35 -13.22 -5.08
N GLY A 338 4.11 -12.72 -4.08
CA GLY A 338 5.43 -13.26 -3.72
C GLY A 338 6.55 -12.97 -4.71
N LEU A 339 6.37 -12.03 -5.65
CA LEU A 339 7.39 -11.63 -6.63
C LEU A 339 8.32 -10.53 -6.11
N LEU A 340 7.84 -9.74 -5.14
CA LEU A 340 8.65 -8.87 -4.31
C LEU A 340 8.45 -9.22 -2.84
N ILE A 341 9.41 -8.85 -2.00
CA ILE A 341 9.21 -8.73 -0.56
C ILE A 341 9.44 -7.30 -0.09
N GLU A 342 8.86 -6.98 1.06
CA GLU A 342 9.12 -5.76 1.79
C GLU A 342 10.30 -6.02 2.74
N THR A 343 11.50 -5.58 2.39
CA THR A 343 12.70 -5.64 3.25
C THR A 343 12.62 -4.64 4.40
N SER A 344 11.85 -3.57 4.19
CA SER A 344 11.44 -2.62 5.22
C SER A 344 10.15 -1.93 4.77
N TRP A 345 9.58 -1.08 5.63
CA TRP A 345 8.43 -0.27 5.26
C TRP A 345 8.71 0.72 4.12
N SER A 346 9.99 1.08 3.89
CA SER A 346 10.44 2.06 2.89
C SER A 346 11.02 1.41 1.65
N SER A 347 11.38 0.13 1.70
CA SER A 347 12.17 -0.56 0.68
C SER A 347 11.52 -1.87 0.24
N VAL A 348 11.88 -2.32 -0.96
CA VAL A 348 11.41 -3.57 -1.55
C VAL A 348 12.54 -4.24 -2.32
N GLN A 349 12.45 -5.55 -2.47
CA GLN A 349 13.40 -6.37 -3.23
C GLN A 349 12.67 -7.49 -3.97
N ALA A 350 13.14 -7.85 -5.15
CA ALA A 350 12.63 -8.99 -5.92
C ALA A 350 13.02 -10.32 -5.28
N THR A 351 12.08 -11.25 -5.24
CA THR A 351 12.36 -12.63 -4.83
C THR A 351 13.03 -13.40 -5.96
N ALA A 352 13.58 -14.57 -5.64
CA ALA A 352 14.05 -15.51 -6.65
C ALA A 352 12.93 -15.84 -7.68
N THR A 353 11.68 -15.98 -7.23
CA THR A 353 10.51 -16.15 -8.10
C THR A 353 10.27 -14.96 -9.02
N GLY A 354 10.36 -13.73 -8.48
CA GLY A 354 10.27 -12.51 -9.27
C GLY A 354 11.32 -12.47 -10.37
N LEU A 355 12.58 -12.75 -10.02
CA LEU A 355 13.72 -12.75 -10.94
C LEU A 355 13.57 -13.84 -12.01
N GLY A 356 13.23 -15.08 -11.63
CA GLY A 356 12.99 -16.15 -12.57
C GLY A 356 11.86 -15.82 -13.56
N LEU A 357 10.79 -15.16 -13.10
CA LEU A 357 9.66 -14.80 -13.96
C LEU A 357 10.09 -13.84 -15.08
N ILE A 358 10.90 -12.83 -14.79
CA ILE A 358 11.33 -11.82 -15.78
C ILE A 358 12.43 -12.30 -16.73
N GLU A 359 13.05 -13.44 -16.44
CA GLU A 359 14.04 -14.11 -17.29
C GLU A 359 13.38 -14.96 -18.40
N THR A 360 12.11 -15.35 -18.19
CA THR A 360 11.32 -16.04 -19.21
C THR A 360 11.23 -15.21 -20.51
N ARG A 361 11.25 -15.87 -21.66
CA ARG A 361 11.30 -15.21 -22.98
C ARG A 361 10.18 -14.18 -23.20
N ALA A 362 9.01 -14.43 -22.61
CA ALA A 362 7.83 -13.57 -22.68
C ALA A 362 8.02 -12.16 -22.10
N TRP A 363 9.07 -11.93 -21.29
CA TRP A 363 9.23 -10.70 -20.52
C TRP A 363 10.41 -9.84 -20.99
N ARG A 364 11.22 -10.28 -21.97
CA ARG A 364 12.44 -9.56 -22.40
C ARG A 364 12.11 -8.21 -23.05
N LYS A 365 12.87 -7.17 -22.65
CA LYS A 365 12.67 -5.71 -22.88
C LYS A 365 12.11 -5.30 -24.25
N ALA A 366 11.11 -4.41 -24.21
CA ALA A 366 10.99 -3.33 -25.20
C ALA A 366 12.17 -2.34 -25.05
N ARG A 367 12.80 -1.94 -26.16
CA ARG A 367 13.88 -0.93 -26.16
C ARG A 367 13.31 0.41 -25.67
N ARG A 368 14.06 1.12 -24.83
CA ARG A 368 13.71 2.50 -24.39
C ARG A 368 13.50 3.37 -25.64
N VAL A 369 12.32 3.95 -25.80
CA VAL A 369 12.07 5.02 -26.77
C VAL A 369 12.95 6.21 -26.36
N ARG A 370 14.01 6.47 -27.12
CA ARG A 370 14.70 7.77 -27.05
C ARG A 370 13.70 8.81 -27.55
N ARG A 371 13.22 9.70 -26.67
CA ARG A 371 12.65 10.98 -27.12
C ARG A 371 13.76 11.68 -27.91
N ALA A 372 13.63 11.71 -29.23
CA ALA A 372 14.47 12.54 -30.07
C ALA A 372 14.22 14.00 -29.67
N ASN A 373 15.23 14.64 -29.07
CA ASN A 373 15.29 16.09 -28.98
C ASN A 373 15.30 16.63 -30.42
N ARG A 374 14.13 16.96 -30.96
CA ARG A 374 14.05 17.89 -32.09
C ARG A 374 14.23 19.30 -31.53
N THR A 375 15.49 19.67 -31.30
CA THR A 375 15.89 21.07 -31.36
C THR A 375 15.73 21.51 -32.81
N SER A 376 14.60 22.16 -33.12
CA SER A 376 14.46 22.92 -34.35
C SER A 376 15.39 24.14 -34.26
N SER A 377 16.60 24.00 -34.80
CA SER A 377 17.42 25.14 -35.19
C SER A 377 16.68 25.87 -36.32
N ARG A 378 15.99 26.97 -35.99
CA ARG A 378 15.63 27.98 -36.99
C ARG A 378 16.94 28.58 -37.51
N SER A 379 17.36 28.10 -38.68
CA SER A 379 18.36 28.78 -39.49
C SER A 379 17.71 30.05 -40.04
N SER A 380 18.16 31.18 -39.52
CA SER A 380 18.10 32.47 -40.19
C SER A 380 19.00 32.44 -41.43
N ARG A 381 18.41 32.57 -42.62
CA ARG A 381 19.09 33.04 -43.83
C ARG A 381 18.13 33.86 -44.69
N ASN A 382 18.42 35.17 -44.74
CA ASN A 382 18.33 36.13 -45.83
C ASN A 382 17.58 35.70 -47.11
N HIS A 383 16.50 36.40 -47.44
CA HIS A 383 16.53 37.54 -48.36
C HIS A 383 15.31 38.44 -48.15
#